data_AF-A0A2N2FJ00-F1
#
_entry.id   AF-A0A2N2FJ00-F1
#
_cell.length_a   1.000
_cell.length_b   1.000
_cell.length_c   1.000
_cell.angle_alpha   90.00
_cell.angle_beta   90.00
_cell.angle_gamma   90.00
#
_symmetry.space_group_name_H-M   'P 1'
#
loop_
_entity.id
_entity.type
_entity.pdbx_description
1 polymer ?
#
loop_
_entity_poly.entity_id
_entity_poly.type
_entity_poly.pdbx_seq_one_letter_code
_entity_poly.pdbx_strand_id
1 'polypeptide(L)'
;MANENLESKRWLIAGAAVIIQLCLGTVYAWSVFKNPLMKMHGWDGKSVQYTFMILMGILGLAAAFGGTLVDKKGPRFVATIGGILFGIGTLVAGYADQTGSLALLYLGFGVICALGNGFGYVTPIATLIRWFPDKRGLVTGLAVMGFGAGAFFMGKIAPVMIKSFQQIDPATGKIIASGVANTWYIWGVIFLILVTGSAQLFKNPPAGWLPKGFKPAATSVSAADSFTLGEAVKTPQWWMLWSMLCLNVSAGLGLISQHSPLAQDIYKKTFGLTGDLTPEQVAIVAAAGGAVVAYAAIFNGLGRLFWAKISDNIGR
;
A
#
# COMPACT_ATOMS: atom_id res chain seq x y z
N MET A 1 -21.11 -6.98 31.30
CA MET A 1 -21.00 -5.55 30.94
C MET A 1 -19.60 -5.11 30.50
N ALA A 2 -18.52 -5.25 31.29
CA ALA A 2 -17.18 -4.78 30.86
C ALA A 2 -16.64 -5.50 29.61
N ASN A 3 -16.84 -6.82 29.49
CA ASN A 3 -16.39 -7.61 28.33
C ASN A 3 -17.22 -7.39 27.05
N GLU A 4 -18.52 -7.11 27.14
CA GLU A 4 -19.36 -6.84 25.96
C GLU A 4 -18.93 -5.56 25.23
N ASN A 5 -18.53 -4.54 25.99
CA ASN A 5 -18.05 -3.29 25.41
C ASN A 5 -16.70 -3.49 24.69
N LEU A 6 -15.85 -4.41 25.16
CA LEU A 6 -14.58 -4.76 24.51
C LEU A 6 -14.79 -5.60 23.24
N GLU A 7 -15.79 -6.49 23.24
CA GLU A 7 -16.23 -7.27 22.07
C GLU A 7 -16.74 -6.37 20.92
N SER A 8 -17.47 -5.29 21.24
CA SER A 8 -17.88 -4.31 20.22
C SER A 8 -16.68 -3.45 19.77
N LYS A 9 -15.85 -2.99 20.71
CA LYS A 9 -14.68 -2.13 20.42
C LYS A 9 -13.64 -2.77 19.51
N ARG A 10 -13.42 -4.09 19.59
CA ARG A 10 -12.46 -4.75 18.69
C ARG A 10 -12.85 -4.64 17.22
N TRP A 11 -14.13 -4.64 16.90
CA TRP A 11 -14.61 -4.45 15.52
C TRP A 11 -14.45 -3.01 15.03
N LEU A 12 -14.59 -2.02 15.91
CA LEU A 12 -14.24 -0.63 15.60
C LEU A 12 -12.74 -0.50 15.25
N ILE A 13 -11.87 -1.18 16.00
CA ILE A 13 -10.42 -1.24 15.70
C ILE A 13 -10.15 -1.94 14.36
N ALA A 14 -10.89 -3.01 14.05
CA ALA A 14 -10.82 -3.68 12.76
C ALA A 14 -11.24 -2.76 11.59
N GLY A 15 -12.32 -2.00 11.74
CA GLY A 15 -12.73 -1.00 10.74
C GLY A 15 -11.66 0.07 10.52
N ALA A 16 -11.11 0.62 11.60
CA ALA A 16 -10.02 1.58 11.55
C ALA A 16 -8.76 1.00 10.87
N ALA A 17 -8.45 -0.27 11.14
CA ALA A 17 -7.34 -0.98 10.51
C ALA A 17 -7.53 -1.15 9.00
N VAL A 18 -8.74 -1.48 8.55
CA VAL A 18 -9.07 -1.57 7.12
C VAL A 18 -8.95 -0.20 6.45
N ILE A 19 -9.39 0.89 7.09
CA ILE A 19 -9.26 2.25 6.56
C ILE A 19 -7.79 2.63 6.39
N ILE A 20 -6.95 2.40 7.42
CA ILE A 20 -5.51 2.65 7.33
C ILE A 20 -4.92 1.84 6.16
N GLN A 21 -5.18 0.54 6.11
CA GLN A 21 -4.64 -0.32 5.05
C GLN A 21 -5.11 0.13 3.66
N LEU A 22 -6.38 0.53 3.52
CA LEU A 22 -6.93 1.09 2.28
C LEU A 22 -6.15 2.30 1.80
N CYS A 23 -5.87 3.27 2.67
CA CYS A 23 -5.08 4.45 2.33
C CYS A 23 -3.65 4.10 1.94
N LEU A 24 -2.98 3.25 2.74
CA LEU A 24 -1.60 2.85 2.48
C LEU A 24 -1.45 2.02 1.21
N GLY A 25 -2.48 1.25 0.87
CA GLY A 25 -2.55 0.41 -0.32
C GLY A 25 -2.54 1.16 -1.64
N THR A 26 -2.83 2.46 -1.62
CA THR A 26 -2.84 3.31 -2.81
C THR A 26 -1.49 3.40 -3.51
N VAL A 27 -0.38 3.11 -2.82
CA VAL A 27 0.98 3.07 -3.42
C VAL A 27 1.09 2.06 -4.56
N TYR A 28 0.29 0.99 -4.55
CA TYR A 28 0.24 0.01 -5.64
C TYR A 28 -0.37 0.55 -6.94
N ALA A 29 -1.02 1.72 -6.91
CA ALA A 29 -1.45 2.43 -8.11
C ALA A 29 -0.38 3.38 -8.68
N TRP A 30 0.88 3.32 -8.21
CA TRP A 30 2.01 4.11 -8.70
C TRP A 30 2.08 4.22 -10.22
N SER A 31 1.84 3.11 -10.93
CA SER A 31 1.95 3.04 -12.39
C SER A 31 1.05 4.05 -13.12
N VAL A 32 -0.06 4.50 -12.51
CA VAL A 32 -0.94 5.54 -13.07
C VAL A 32 -0.25 6.90 -13.15
N PHE A 33 0.62 7.21 -12.20
CA PHE A 33 1.31 8.51 -12.10
C PHE A 33 2.57 8.56 -12.98
N LYS A 34 3.13 7.41 -13.36
CA LYS A 34 4.40 7.31 -14.09
C LYS A 34 4.38 8.06 -15.43
N ASN A 35 3.42 7.77 -16.30
CA ASN A 35 3.34 8.39 -17.62
C ASN A 35 3.12 9.92 -17.56
N PRO A 36 2.20 10.45 -16.73
CA PRO A 36 2.06 11.90 -16.53
C PRO A 36 3.35 12.59 -16.07
N LEU A 37 4.07 12.02 -15.10
CA LEU A 37 5.33 12.59 -14.59
C LEU A 37 6.40 12.62 -15.69
N MET A 38 6.57 11.53 -16.43
CA MET A 38 7.51 11.46 -17.55
C MET A 38 7.18 12.49 -18.63
N LYS A 39 5.90 12.63 -18.98
CA LYS A 39 5.45 13.58 -20.01
C LYS A 39 5.65 15.04 -19.60
N MET A 40 5.42 15.37 -18.32
CA MET A 40 5.57 16.74 -17.82
C MET A 40 7.04 17.18 -17.80
N HIS A 41 7.91 16.32 -17.27
CA HIS A 41 9.30 16.69 -16.95
C HIS A 41 10.33 16.20 -17.97
N GLY A 42 9.93 15.36 -18.91
CA GLY A 42 10.85 14.71 -19.85
C GLY A 42 11.79 13.69 -19.19
N TRP A 43 11.49 13.25 -17.96
CA TRP A 43 12.30 12.27 -17.25
C TRP A 43 12.23 10.90 -17.92
N ASP A 44 13.36 10.19 -17.93
CA ASP A 44 13.39 8.83 -18.41
C ASP A 44 12.61 7.87 -17.48
N GLY A 45 12.05 6.82 -18.06
CA GLY A 45 11.19 5.90 -17.33
C GLY A 45 11.88 5.10 -16.23
N LYS A 46 13.22 4.93 -16.29
CA LYS A 46 13.98 4.22 -15.25
C LYS A 46 14.17 5.10 -14.02
N SER A 47 14.52 6.37 -14.22
CA SER A 47 14.63 7.36 -13.16
C SER A 47 13.31 7.50 -12.39
N VAL A 48 12.19 7.68 -13.09
CA VAL A 48 10.87 7.73 -12.42
C VAL A 48 10.60 6.42 -11.66
N GLN A 49 10.95 5.27 -12.25
CA GLN A 49 10.76 3.96 -11.64
C GLN A 49 11.54 3.76 -10.33
N TYR A 50 12.73 4.34 -10.19
CA TYR A 50 13.50 4.23 -8.95
C TYR A 50 12.73 4.73 -7.74
N THR A 51 11.86 5.73 -7.91
CA THR A 51 10.97 6.20 -6.82
C THR A 51 10.19 5.06 -6.18
N PHE A 52 9.58 4.19 -7.00
CA PHE A 52 8.78 3.07 -6.49
C PHE A 52 9.65 1.96 -5.91
N MET A 53 10.84 1.73 -6.48
CA MET A 53 11.80 0.75 -5.94
C MET A 53 12.31 1.17 -4.57
N ILE A 54 12.66 2.45 -4.41
CA ILE A 54 13.06 3.04 -3.12
C ILE A 54 11.90 2.93 -2.14
N LEU A 55 10.67 3.26 -2.56
CA LEU A 55 9.47 3.12 -1.72
C LEU A 55 9.31 1.70 -1.19
N MET A 56 9.36 0.70 -2.05
CA MET A 56 9.17 -0.70 -1.63
C MET A 56 10.31 -1.20 -0.73
N GLY A 57 11.55 -0.80 -1.02
CA GLY A 57 12.70 -1.14 -0.16
C GLY A 57 12.57 -0.54 1.24
N ILE A 58 12.27 0.76 1.32
CA ILE A 58 12.16 1.48 2.60
C ILE A 58 10.92 1.04 3.39
N LEU A 59 9.80 0.76 2.70
CA LEU A 59 8.61 0.18 3.33
C LEU A 59 8.95 -1.13 4.05
N GLY A 60 9.66 -2.04 3.38
CA GLY A 60 10.08 -3.32 3.97
C GLY A 60 10.95 -3.14 5.21
N LEU A 61 11.95 -2.25 5.14
CA LEU A 61 12.80 -1.92 6.29
C LEU A 61 11.99 -1.30 7.43
N ALA A 62 11.15 -0.31 7.14
CA ALA A 62 10.30 0.36 8.12
C ALA A 62 9.32 -0.59 8.80
N ALA A 63 8.74 -1.55 8.06
CA ALA A 63 7.85 -2.56 8.62
C ALA A 63 8.59 -3.49 9.60
N ALA A 64 9.84 -3.89 9.28
CA ALA A 64 10.66 -4.72 10.16
C ALA A 64 10.95 -4.04 11.50
N PHE A 65 11.33 -2.75 11.49
CA PHE A 65 11.53 -1.98 12.72
C PHE A 65 10.22 -1.61 13.42
N GLY A 66 9.17 -1.32 12.65
CA GLY A 66 7.88 -0.86 13.14
C GLY A 66 7.20 -1.86 14.07
N GLY A 67 7.35 -3.17 13.85
CA GLY A 67 6.82 -4.20 14.76
C GLY A 67 7.37 -4.05 16.20
N THR A 68 8.69 -3.94 16.34
CA THR A 68 9.32 -3.73 17.66
C THR A 68 8.92 -2.40 18.29
N LEU A 69 8.68 -1.37 17.48
CA LEU A 69 8.25 -0.06 17.95
C LEU A 69 6.80 -0.09 18.46
N VAL A 70 5.92 -0.86 17.80
CA VAL A 70 4.53 -1.08 18.24
C VAL A 70 4.50 -1.74 19.61
N ASP A 71 5.43 -2.66 19.87
CA ASP A 71 5.54 -3.34 21.16
C ASP A 71 5.99 -2.39 22.28
N LYS A 72 6.95 -1.50 21.98
CA LYS A 72 7.54 -0.58 22.96
C LYS A 72 6.71 0.68 23.24
N LYS A 73 6.12 1.28 22.20
CA LYS A 73 5.43 2.59 22.27
C LYS A 73 3.91 2.48 22.08
N GLY A 74 3.42 1.30 21.69
CA GLY A 74 2.01 1.04 21.46
C GLY A 74 1.55 1.40 20.05
N PRO A 75 0.43 0.80 19.61
CA PRO A 75 -0.01 0.89 18.22
C PRO A 75 -0.50 2.28 17.82
N ARG A 76 -1.16 3.03 18.71
CA ARG A 76 -1.60 4.40 18.41
C ARG A 76 -0.46 5.29 17.97
N PHE A 77 0.65 5.27 18.72
CA PHE A 77 1.81 6.12 18.47
C PHE A 77 2.42 5.81 17.10
N VAL A 78 2.66 4.53 16.81
CA VAL A 78 3.30 4.12 15.55
C VAL A 78 2.40 4.37 14.35
N ALA A 79 1.10 4.07 14.43
CA ALA A 79 0.16 4.38 13.35
C ALA A 79 0.00 5.90 13.13
N THR A 80 0.07 6.72 14.19
CA THR A 80 0.01 8.18 14.06
C THR A 80 1.23 8.71 13.29
N ILE A 81 2.44 8.28 13.66
CA ILE A 81 3.66 8.64 12.92
C ILE A 81 3.57 8.13 11.47
N GLY A 82 3.07 6.91 11.29
CA GLY A 82 2.82 6.32 9.97
C GLY A 82 1.96 7.22 9.08
N GLY A 83 0.81 7.67 9.59
CA GLY A 83 -0.09 8.56 8.87
C GLY A 83 0.50 9.94 8.57
N ILE A 84 1.21 10.54 9.54
CA ILE A 84 1.86 11.84 9.36
C ILE A 84 2.92 11.75 8.25
N LEU A 85 3.81 10.76 8.31
CA LEU A 85 4.87 10.58 7.31
C LEU A 85 4.29 10.22 5.94
N PHE A 86 3.27 9.36 5.88
CA PHE A 86 2.63 8.97 4.63
C PHE A 86 1.98 10.17 3.93
N GLY A 87 1.23 10.97 4.69
CA GLY A 87 0.61 12.19 4.21
C GLY A 87 1.64 13.25 3.79
N ILE A 88 2.58 13.62 4.66
CA ILE A 88 3.64 14.60 4.36
C ILE A 88 4.48 14.15 3.17
N GLY A 89 4.90 12.89 3.11
CA GLY A 89 5.68 12.37 1.99
C GLY A 89 4.93 12.48 0.66
N THR A 90 3.62 12.26 0.68
CA THR A 90 2.75 12.46 -0.50
C THR A 90 2.64 13.95 -0.87
N LEU A 91 2.54 14.86 0.11
CA LEU A 91 2.56 16.30 -0.14
C LEU A 91 3.90 16.76 -0.75
N VAL A 92 5.02 16.30 -0.20
CA VAL A 92 6.36 16.59 -0.73
C VAL A 92 6.52 16.04 -2.15
N ALA A 93 5.93 14.88 -2.46
CA ALA A 93 5.88 14.36 -3.82
C ALA A 93 5.10 15.29 -4.76
N GLY A 94 3.99 15.87 -4.30
CA GLY A 94 3.24 16.89 -5.05
C GLY A 94 4.09 18.11 -5.37
N TYR A 95 4.89 18.55 -4.40
CA TYR A 95 5.83 19.65 -4.56
C TYR A 95 7.00 19.30 -5.50
N ALA A 96 7.45 18.04 -5.49
CA ALA A 96 8.45 17.53 -6.41
C ALA A 96 7.98 17.60 -7.87
N ASP A 97 6.72 17.23 -8.14
CA ASP A 97 6.12 17.40 -9.46
C ASP A 97 5.96 18.88 -9.84
N GLN A 98 5.55 19.74 -8.91
CA GLN A 98 5.40 21.18 -9.20
C GLN A 98 6.73 21.88 -9.53
N THR A 99 7.82 21.48 -8.87
CA THR A 99 9.16 22.07 -9.06
C THR A 99 10.02 21.34 -10.10
N GLY A 100 9.54 20.21 -10.63
CA GLY A 100 10.33 19.38 -11.54
C GLY A 100 11.59 18.79 -10.89
N SER A 101 11.54 18.45 -9.60
CA SER A 101 12.68 17.90 -8.86
C SER A 101 12.56 16.40 -8.59
N LEU A 102 13.30 15.62 -9.37
CA LEU A 102 13.37 14.16 -9.21
C LEU A 102 13.94 13.75 -7.83
N ALA A 103 14.89 14.52 -7.29
CA ALA A 103 15.44 14.28 -5.96
C ALA A 103 14.39 14.45 -4.86
N LEU A 104 13.53 15.48 -4.96
CA LEU A 104 12.41 15.65 -4.05
C LEU A 104 11.36 14.55 -4.21
N LEU A 105 11.20 14.01 -5.42
CA LEU A 105 10.29 12.89 -5.64
C LEU A 105 10.78 11.62 -4.92
N TYR A 106 12.08 11.33 -5.00
CA TYR A 106 12.70 10.25 -4.26
C TYR A 106 12.60 10.47 -2.74
N LEU A 107 12.84 11.68 -2.26
CA LEU A 107 12.73 11.99 -0.83
C LEU A 107 11.28 11.90 -0.32
N GLY A 108 10.35 12.56 -1.01
CA GLY A 108 8.94 12.62 -0.61
C GLY A 108 8.24 11.28 -0.73
N PHE A 109 8.12 10.77 -1.95
CA PHE A 109 7.39 9.53 -2.22
C PHE A 109 8.24 8.29 -1.93
N GLY A 110 9.51 8.30 -2.31
CA GLY A 110 10.40 7.16 -2.13
C GLY A 110 10.79 6.91 -0.66
N VAL A 111 11.07 7.94 0.13
CA VAL A 111 11.61 7.78 1.50
C VAL A 111 10.55 8.09 2.56
N ILE A 112 10.07 9.33 2.63
CA ILE A 112 9.22 9.80 3.73
C ILE A 112 7.87 9.06 3.71
N CYS A 113 7.23 9.00 2.53
CA CYS A 113 5.99 8.27 2.33
C CYS A 113 6.17 6.77 2.63
N ALA A 114 7.28 6.17 2.21
CA ALA A 114 7.59 4.76 2.45
C ALA A 114 7.78 4.40 3.93
N LEU A 115 8.47 5.25 4.70
CA LEU A 115 8.60 5.11 6.15
C LEU A 115 7.21 5.13 6.81
N GLY A 116 6.38 6.10 6.40
CA GLY A 116 5.01 6.21 6.87
C GLY A 116 4.17 4.97 6.55
N ASN A 117 4.31 4.45 5.33
CA ASN A 117 3.63 3.25 4.87
C ASN A 117 4.07 2.01 5.68
N GLY A 118 5.36 1.79 5.88
CA GLY A 118 5.85 0.64 6.63
C GLY A 118 5.37 0.62 8.09
N PHE A 119 5.45 1.76 8.79
CA PHE A 119 4.92 1.90 10.16
C PHE A 119 3.40 1.74 10.21
N GLY A 120 2.69 2.36 9.27
CA GLY A 120 1.24 2.26 9.16
C GLY A 120 0.75 0.87 8.75
N TYR A 121 1.56 0.07 8.04
CA TYR A 121 1.19 -1.26 7.55
C TYR A 121 1.30 -2.32 8.65
N VAL A 122 2.42 -2.33 9.38
CA VAL A 122 2.68 -3.34 10.41
C VAL A 122 1.76 -3.16 11.63
N THR A 123 1.39 -1.92 11.93
CA THR A 123 0.64 -1.58 13.15
C THR A 123 -0.77 -2.19 13.20
N PRO A 124 -1.62 -2.06 12.16
CA PRO A 124 -2.93 -2.72 12.09
C PRO A 124 -2.81 -4.23 12.23
N ILE A 125 -1.85 -4.85 11.53
CA ILE A 125 -1.67 -6.31 11.54
C ILE A 125 -1.33 -6.78 12.95
N ALA A 126 -0.32 -6.17 13.59
CA ALA A 126 0.09 -6.52 14.95
C ALA A 126 -1.05 -6.30 15.97
N THR A 127 -1.80 -5.21 15.83
CA THR A 127 -2.91 -4.87 16.73
C THR A 127 -4.07 -5.86 16.61
N LEU A 128 -4.44 -6.23 15.38
CA LEU A 128 -5.56 -7.13 15.12
C LEU A 128 -5.30 -8.56 15.58
N ILE A 129 -4.06 -9.04 15.44
CA ILE A 129 -3.67 -10.38 15.94
C ILE A 129 -3.88 -10.49 17.46
N ARG A 130 -3.70 -9.39 18.20
CA ARG A 130 -3.92 -9.32 19.66
C ARG A 130 -5.41 -9.30 20.01
N TRP A 131 -6.22 -8.58 19.25
CA TRP A 131 -7.66 -8.45 19.50
C TRP A 131 -8.52 -9.62 19.00
N PHE A 132 -8.02 -10.37 18.02
CA PHE A 132 -8.75 -11.47 17.40
C PHE A 132 -7.94 -12.76 17.42
N PRO A 133 -7.58 -13.29 18.61
CA PRO A 133 -6.91 -14.59 18.71
C PRO A 133 -7.82 -15.73 18.22
N ASP A 134 -9.14 -15.54 18.24
CA ASP A 134 -10.18 -16.45 17.74
C ASP A 134 -10.32 -16.46 16.22
N LYS A 135 -9.90 -15.38 15.54
CA LYS A 135 -10.13 -15.17 14.10
C LYS A 135 -8.92 -14.53 13.40
N ARG A 136 -7.71 -14.94 13.79
CA ARG A 136 -6.44 -14.32 13.36
C ARG A 136 -6.33 -14.23 11.83
N GLY A 137 -6.54 -15.35 11.13
CA GLY A 137 -6.44 -15.42 9.66
C GLY A 137 -7.45 -14.50 8.96
N LEU A 138 -8.73 -14.57 9.34
CA LEU A 138 -9.79 -13.74 8.74
C LEU A 138 -9.52 -12.24 8.91
N VAL A 139 -9.20 -11.79 10.12
CA VAL A 139 -9.11 -10.36 10.40
C VAL A 139 -7.83 -9.74 9.85
N THR A 140 -6.71 -10.48 9.91
CA THR A 140 -5.49 -10.05 9.21
C THR A 140 -5.69 -10.08 7.69
N GLY A 141 -6.38 -11.09 7.16
CA GLY A 141 -6.78 -11.18 5.75
C GLY A 141 -7.62 -10.00 5.30
N LEU A 142 -8.63 -9.57 6.07
CA LEU A 142 -9.44 -8.39 5.79
C LEU A 142 -8.62 -7.09 5.79
N ALA A 143 -7.73 -6.92 6.77
CA ALA A 143 -6.85 -5.76 6.82
C ALA A 143 -5.92 -5.72 5.60
N VAL A 144 -5.29 -6.83 5.26
CA VAL A 144 -4.39 -6.93 4.11
C VAL A 144 -5.16 -6.84 2.78
N MET A 145 -6.41 -7.33 2.71
CA MET A 145 -7.30 -7.07 1.57
C MET A 145 -7.58 -5.58 1.41
N GLY A 146 -7.78 -4.84 2.49
CA GLY A 146 -7.91 -3.38 2.47
C GLY A 146 -6.75 -2.71 1.74
N PHE A 147 -5.52 -3.16 1.98
CA PHE A 147 -4.35 -2.68 1.24
C PHE A 147 -4.42 -2.97 -0.27
N GLY A 148 -4.90 -4.14 -0.68
CA GLY A 148 -5.12 -4.42 -2.10
C GLY A 148 -6.19 -3.50 -2.70
N ALA A 149 -7.29 -3.27 -1.99
CA ALA A 149 -8.39 -2.42 -2.43
C ALA A 149 -8.00 -0.94 -2.61
N GLY A 150 -6.99 -0.44 -1.90
CA GLY A 150 -6.49 0.93 -2.08
C GLY A 150 -6.07 1.22 -3.52
N ALA A 151 -5.39 0.25 -4.15
CA ALA A 151 -4.98 0.34 -5.55
C ALA A 151 -6.16 0.32 -6.52
N PHE A 152 -7.26 -0.38 -6.18
CA PHE A 152 -8.47 -0.41 -6.98
C PHE A 152 -9.09 0.99 -7.11
N PHE A 153 -9.33 1.65 -5.98
CA PHE A 153 -9.91 2.99 -5.98
C PHE A 153 -8.96 3.99 -6.63
N MET A 154 -7.67 3.96 -6.28
CA MET A 154 -6.70 4.90 -6.84
C MET A 154 -6.53 4.70 -8.36
N GLY A 155 -6.59 3.45 -8.85
CA GLY A 155 -6.57 3.15 -10.29
C GLY A 155 -7.72 3.78 -11.07
N LYS A 156 -8.90 3.97 -10.45
CA LYS A 156 -10.06 4.62 -11.08
C LYS A 156 -10.10 6.13 -10.85
N ILE A 157 -9.74 6.58 -9.65
CA ILE A 157 -9.88 7.97 -9.23
C ILE A 157 -8.71 8.83 -9.75
N ALA A 158 -7.47 8.35 -9.68
CA ALA A 158 -6.30 9.13 -10.05
C ALA A 158 -6.30 9.58 -11.52
N PRO A 159 -6.61 8.75 -12.52
CA PRO A 159 -6.62 9.21 -13.91
C PRO A 159 -7.61 10.37 -14.15
N VAL A 160 -8.77 10.32 -13.48
CA VAL A 160 -9.79 11.37 -13.57
C VAL A 160 -9.29 12.66 -12.92
N MET A 161 -8.76 12.57 -11.70
CA MET A 161 -8.23 13.74 -10.99
C MET A 161 -7.04 14.39 -11.73
N ILE A 162 -6.08 13.58 -12.20
CA ILE A 162 -4.93 14.07 -12.96
C ILE A 162 -5.41 14.83 -14.19
N LYS A 163 -6.38 14.29 -14.94
CA LYS A 163 -6.95 14.98 -16.11
C LYS A 163 -7.64 16.28 -15.71
N SER A 164 -8.45 16.29 -14.65
CA SER A 164 -9.19 17.47 -14.21
C SER A 164 -8.29 18.62 -13.74
N PHE A 165 -7.10 18.30 -13.20
CA PHE A 165 -6.13 19.30 -12.75
C PHE A 165 -5.02 19.60 -13.76
N GLN A 166 -5.01 18.91 -14.89
CA GLN A 166 -4.05 19.17 -15.95
C GLN A 166 -4.32 20.52 -16.60
N GLN A 167 -3.26 21.29 -16.81
CA GLN A 167 -3.34 22.58 -17.48
C GLN A 167 -2.49 22.55 -18.75
N ILE A 168 -3.06 23.03 -19.84
CA ILE A 168 -2.45 23.10 -21.16
C ILE A 168 -2.50 24.56 -21.61
N ASP A 169 -1.38 25.07 -22.09
CA ASP A 169 -1.31 26.39 -22.71
C ASP A 169 -2.10 26.38 -24.03
N PRO A 170 -3.17 27.18 -24.18
CA PRO A 170 -4.00 27.22 -25.39
C PRO A 170 -3.23 27.67 -26.64
N ALA A 171 -2.17 28.46 -26.48
CA ALA A 171 -1.40 29.01 -27.59
C ALA A 171 -0.36 28.01 -28.13
N THR A 172 0.25 27.21 -27.25
CA THR A 172 1.35 26.30 -27.60
C THR A 172 0.96 24.82 -27.60
N GLY A 173 -0.20 24.47 -27.02
CA GLY A 173 -0.61 23.08 -26.78
C GLY A 173 0.26 22.35 -25.75
N LYS A 174 1.18 23.04 -25.08
CA LYS A 174 2.13 22.45 -24.13
C LYS A 174 1.46 22.27 -22.77
N ILE A 175 1.76 21.14 -22.12
CA ILE A 175 1.36 20.91 -20.73
C ILE A 175 2.17 21.86 -19.83
N ILE A 176 1.48 22.70 -19.06
CA ILE A 176 2.07 23.61 -18.07
C ILE A 176 1.96 23.08 -16.64
N ALA A 177 0.98 22.19 -16.38
CA ALA A 177 0.88 21.44 -15.13
C ALA A 177 0.37 20.03 -15.42
N SER A 178 1.02 19.02 -14.84
CA SER A 178 0.72 17.60 -15.09
C SER A 178 -0.66 17.17 -14.56
N GLY A 179 -1.16 17.86 -13.53
CA GLY A 179 -2.31 17.46 -12.69
C GLY A 179 -1.98 16.47 -11.57
N VAL A 180 -0.76 15.91 -11.55
CA VAL A 180 -0.27 14.99 -10.51
C VAL A 180 -0.07 15.73 -9.18
N ALA A 181 0.58 16.91 -9.21
CA ALA A 181 0.82 17.71 -8.00
C ALA A 181 -0.46 17.93 -7.18
N ASN A 182 -1.53 18.46 -7.80
CA ASN A 182 -2.81 18.70 -7.12
C ASN A 182 -3.47 17.42 -6.63
N THR A 183 -3.37 16.33 -7.41
CA THR A 183 -3.87 15.01 -6.99
C THR A 183 -3.16 14.56 -5.72
N TRP A 184 -1.84 14.66 -5.67
CA TRP A 184 -1.04 14.29 -4.49
C TRP A 184 -1.22 15.25 -3.31
N TYR A 185 -1.45 16.54 -3.54
CA TYR A 185 -1.79 17.46 -2.46
C TYR A 185 -3.10 17.06 -1.77
N ILE A 186 -4.15 16.82 -2.56
CA ILE A 186 -5.46 16.40 -2.03
C ILE A 186 -5.33 15.07 -1.29
N TRP A 187 -4.71 14.06 -1.92
CA TRP A 187 -4.55 12.75 -1.30
C TRP A 187 -3.63 12.78 -0.08
N GLY A 188 -2.57 13.60 -0.09
CA GLY A 188 -1.70 13.80 1.07
C GLY A 188 -2.47 14.34 2.28
N VAL A 189 -3.35 15.32 2.09
CA VAL A 189 -4.25 15.82 3.15
C VAL A 189 -5.25 14.75 3.59
N ILE A 190 -5.86 14.03 2.65
CA ILE A 190 -6.77 12.92 2.97
C ILE A 190 -6.05 11.85 3.81
N PHE A 191 -4.83 11.50 3.45
CA PHE A 191 -4.03 10.52 4.18
C PHE A 191 -3.66 11.03 5.58
N LEU A 192 -3.27 12.29 5.71
CA LEU A 192 -3.06 12.91 7.02
C LEU A 192 -4.31 12.76 7.88
N ILE A 193 -5.49 13.09 7.38
CA ILE A 193 -6.73 13.05 8.17
C ILE A 193 -7.16 11.61 8.47
N LEU A 194 -7.30 10.78 7.44
CA LEU A 194 -7.89 9.44 7.58
C LEU A 194 -6.96 8.47 8.32
N VAL A 195 -5.66 8.47 8.01
CA VAL A 195 -4.73 7.53 8.63
C VAL A 195 -4.46 7.95 10.07
N THR A 196 -4.16 9.23 10.32
CA THR A 196 -3.89 9.69 11.70
C THR A 196 -5.16 9.69 12.57
N GLY A 197 -6.32 10.01 11.99
CA GLY A 197 -7.60 9.92 12.68
C GLY A 197 -7.95 8.49 13.06
N SER A 198 -7.82 7.55 12.12
CA SER A 198 -8.04 6.11 12.38
C SER A 198 -7.04 5.55 13.39
N ALA A 199 -5.80 6.04 13.39
CA ALA A 199 -4.78 5.64 14.36
C ALA A 199 -5.19 5.93 15.80
N GLN A 200 -6.02 6.95 16.05
CA GLN A 200 -6.45 7.30 17.42
C GLN A 200 -7.34 6.21 18.05
N LEU A 201 -8.01 5.41 17.23
CA LEU A 201 -8.83 4.29 17.68
C LEU A 201 -7.99 3.10 18.15
N PHE A 202 -6.71 3.04 17.78
CA PHE A 202 -5.86 1.90 18.10
C PHE A 202 -5.47 1.87 19.57
N LYS A 203 -5.59 0.69 20.17
CA LYS A 203 -5.15 0.38 21.53
C LYS A 203 -4.88 -1.12 21.61
N ASN A 204 -3.92 -1.53 22.43
CA ASN A 204 -3.77 -2.95 22.74
C ASN A 204 -4.94 -3.43 23.64
N PRO A 205 -5.37 -4.70 23.53
CA PRO A 205 -6.30 -5.26 24.48
C PRO A 205 -5.69 -5.28 25.89
N PRO A 206 -6.50 -5.26 26.96
CA PRO A 206 -6.01 -5.44 28.33
C PRO A 206 -5.20 -6.74 28.47
N ALA A 207 -4.20 -6.75 29.36
CA ALA A 207 -3.41 -7.94 29.63
C ALA A 207 -4.33 -9.11 30.07
N GLY A 208 -4.14 -10.28 29.46
CA GLY A 208 -4.95 -11.48 29.74
C GLY A 208 -6.37 -11.46 29.14
N TRP A 209 -6.74 -10.44 28.37
CA TRP A 209 -8.04 -10.43 27.70
C TRP A 209 -8.11 -11.51 26.62
N LEU A 210 -9.20 -12.27 26.62
CA LEU A 210 -9.55 -13.24 25.58
C LEU A 210 -11.01 -13.03 25.15
N PRO A 211 -11.32 -13.25 23.85
CA PRO A 211 -12.69 -13.22 23.36
C PRO A 211 -13.60 -14.20 24.11
N LYS A 212 -14.88 -13.85 24.23
CA LYS A 212 -15.85 -14.69 24.93
C LYS A 212 -15.92 -16.09 24.29
N GLY A 213 -15.70 -17.13 25.09
CA GLY A 213 -15.76 -18.53 24.63
C GLY A 213 -14.51 -19.02 23.89
N PHE A 214 -13.50 -18.17 23.68
CA PHE A 214 -12.23 -18.61 23.10
C PHE A 214 -11.34 -19.23 24.17
N LYS A 215 -10.98 -20.50 23.97
CA LYS A 215 -9.93 -21.18 24.74
C LYS A 215 -8.73 -21.35 23.81
N PRO A 216 -7.53 -20.88 24.20
CA PRO A 216 -6.33 -21.12 23.41
C PRO A 216 -6.16 -22.62 23.17
N ALA A 217 -5.90 -23.01 21.91
CA ALA A 217 -5.51 -24.38 21.62
C ALA A 217 -4.26 -24.74 22.44
N ALA A 218 -4.21 -25.95 22.98
CA ALA A 218 -2.97 -26.46 23.56
C ALA A 218 -1.90 -26.41 22.46
N THR A 219 -0.79 -25.73 22.73
CA THR A 219 0.33 -25.61 21.79
C THR A 219 0.79 -26.99 21.36
N SER A 220 0.50 -27.36 20.11
CA SER A 220 0.89 -28.65 19.51
C SER A 220 2.33 -28.65 18.98
N VAL A 221 2.96 -27.48 18.90
CA VAL A 221 4.36 -27.31 18.49
C VAL A 221 5.16 -26.99 19.74
N SER A 222 6.11 -27.85 20.08
CA SER A 222 7.03 -27.61 21.19
C SER A 222 7.86 -26.35 20.89
N ALA A 223 7.97 -25.45 21.85
CA ALA A 223 8.91 -24.34 21.76
C ALA A 223 10.37 -24.83 21.62
N ALA A 224 10.66 -26.07 22.06
CA ALA A 224 11.96 -26.71 21.90
C ALA A 224 12.28 -27.12 20.46
N ASP A 225 11.26 -27.29 19.60
CA ASP A 225 11.41 -27.66 18.19
C ASP A 225 11.43 -26.44 17.26
N SER A 226 11.41 -25.22 17.82
CA SER A 226 11.40 -23.96 17.06
C SER A 226 12.78 -23.32 17.03
N PHE A 227 13.28 -23.01 15.83
CA PHE A 227 14.53 -22.27 15.67
C PHE A 227 14.40 -20.81 16.12
N THR A 228 15.39 -20.31 16.85
CA THR A 228 15.61 -18.86 17.00
C THR A 228 16.04 -18.26 15.66
N LEU A 229 15.89 -16.94 15.48
CA LEU A 229 16.36 -16.26 14.26
C LEU A 229 17.85 -16.54 13.98
N GLY A 230 18.68 -16.53 15.02
CA GLY A 230 20.12 -16.77 14.90
C GLY A 230 20.48 -18.20 14.49
N GLU A 231 19.65 -19.18 14.81
CA GLU A 231 19.81 -20.56 14.35
C GLU A 231 19.24 -20.73 12.95
N ALA A 232 18.05 -20.16 12.68
CA ALA A 232 17.36 -20.26 11.40
C ALA A 232 18.23 -19.74 10.25
N VAL A 233 18.87 -18.57 10.40
CA VAL A 233 19.72 -17.96 9.34
C VAL A 233 20.96 -18.79 8.98
N LYS A 234 21.34 -19.76 9.83
CA LYS A 234 22.45 -20.69 9.56
C LYS A 234 22.01 -21.92 8.77
N THR A 235 20.70 -22.13 8.62
CA THR A 235 20.15 -23.27 7.87
C THR A 235 20.02 -22.94 6.38
N PRO A 236 20.23 -23.90 5.46
CA PRO A 236 20.00 -23.67 4.04
C PRO A 236 18.52 -23.46 3.72
N GLN A 237 17.59 -24.09 4.47
CA GLN A 237 16.15 -23.95 4.29
C GLN A 237 15.69 -22.50 4.43
N TRP A 238 16.27 -21.74 5.36
CA TRP A 238 15.99 -20.31 5.52
C TRP A 238 16.29 -19.53 4.24
N TRP A 239 17.46 -19.74 3.64
CA TRP A 239 17.86 -19.03 2.42
C TRP A 239 17.10 -19.49 1.19
N MET A 240 16.69 -20.76 1.13
CA MET A 240 15.79 -21.24 0.08
C MET A 240 14.43 -20.54 0.14
N LEU A 241 13.79 -20.52 1.32
CA LEU A 241 12.50 -19.86 1.53
C LEU A 241 12.59 -18.35 1.31
N TRP A 242 13.64 -17.73 1.83
CA TRP A 242 13.88 -16.29 1.64
C TRP A 242 14.08 -15.95 0.17
N SER A 243 14.91 -16.71 -0.57
CA SER A 243 15.18 -16.46 -1.98
C SER A 243 13.94 -16.68 -2.84
N MET A 244 13.19 -17.75 -2.57
CA MET A 244 11.91 -18.01 -3.23
C MET A 244 10.93 -16.85 -3.03
N LEU A 245 10.77 -16.37 -1.80
CA LEU A 245 9.88 -15.25 -1.49
C LEU A 245 10.40 -13.94 -2.11
N CYS A 246 11.69 -13.67 -2.03
CA CYS A 246 12.33 -12.48 -2.59
C CYS A 246 12.12 -12.40 -4.11
N LEU A 247 12.37 -13.49 -4.83
CA LEU A 247 12.18 -13.57 -6.29
C LEU A 247 10.70 -13.43 -6.67
N ASN A 248 9.80 -14.12 -5.96
CA ASN A 248 8.36 -14.05 -6.21
C ASN A 248 7.82 -12.62 -6.01
N VAL A 249 8.15 -11.99 -4.89
CA VAL A 249 7.69 -10.63 -4.56
C VAL A 249 8.30 -9.61 -5.53
N SER A 250 9.58 -9.75 -5.89
CA SER A 250 10.25 -8.84 -6.84
C SER A 250 9.60 -8.86 -8.22
N ALA A 251 9.27 -10.05 -8.74
CA ALA A 251 8.56 -10.20 -10.01
C ALA A 251 7.17 -9.55 -9.96
N GLY A 252 6.41 -9.81 -8.88
CA GLY A 252 5.08 -9.24 -8.69
C GLY A 252 5.09 -7.71 -8.59
N LEU A 253 5.99 -7.14 -7.79
CA LEU A 253 6.14 -5.68 -7.65
C LEU A 253 6.61 -5.02 -8.95
N GLY A 254 7.48 -5.70 -9.71
CA GLY A 254 7.90 -5.28 -11.04
C GLY A 254 6.71 -5.07 -11.97
N LEU A 255 5.81 -6.05 -12.04
CA LEU A 255 4.59 -5.98 -12.86
C LEU A 255 3.63 -4.89 -12.37
N ILE A 256 3.34 -4.82 -11.07
CA ILE A 256 2.44 -3.82 -10.47
C ILE A 256 2.87 -2.40 -10.87
N SER A 257 4.18 -2.14 -10.88
CA SER A 257 4.73 -0.85 -11.23
C SER A 257 4.62 -0.47 -12.71
N GLN A 258 4.28 -1.42 -13.60
CA GLN A 258 4.11 -1.20 -15.04
C GLN A 258 2.69 -1.46 -15.56
N HIS A 259 1.73 -1.84 -14.71
CA HIS A 259 0.36 -2.18 -15.15
C HIS A 259 -0.27 -1.11 -16.05
N SER A 260 -0.30 0.15 -15.61
CA SER A 260 -0.93 1.22 -16.40
C SER A 260 -0.20 1.51 -17.71
N PRO A 261 1.14 1.72 -17.76
CA PRO A 261 1.86 1.87 -19.02
C PRO A 261 1.67 0.69 -19.99
N LEU A 262 1.78 -0.55 -19.50
CA LEU A 262 1.63 -1.75 -20.34
C LEU A 262 0.22 -1.83 -20.94
N ALA A 263 -0.81 -1.57 -20.13
CA ALA A 263 -2.19 -1.55 -20.59
C ALA A 263 -2.46 -0.44 -21.61
N GLN A 264 -1.91 0.76 -21.39
CA GLN A 264 -2.00 1.86 -22.35
C GLN A 264 -1.35 1.51 -23.69
N ASP A 265 -0.19 0.87 -23.67
CA ASP A 265 0.52 0.48 -24.88
C ASP A 265 -0.19 -0.64 -25.64
N ILE A 266 -0.73 -1.65 -24.93
CA ILE A 266 -1.57 -2.69 -25.54
C ILE A 266 -2.81 -2.05 -26.17
N TYR A 267 -3.52 -1.19 -25.44
CA TYR A 267 -4.73 -0.53 -25.94
C TYR A 267 -4.46 0.24 -27.24
N LYS A 268 -3.40 1.06 -27.27
CA LYS A 268 -3.03 1.81 -28.48
C LYS A 268 -2.77 0.89 -29.66
N LYS A 269 -2.01 -0.18 -29.46
CA LYS A 269 -1.69 -1.16 -30.51
C LYS A 269 -2.94 -1.88 -31.02
N THR A 270 -3.83 -2.32 -30.12
CA THR A 270 -5.06 -3.04 -30.47
C THR A 270 -6.02 -2.18 -31.30
N PHE A 271 -6.13 -0.89 -31.00
CA PHE A 271 -7.04 0.03 -31.69
C PHE A 271 -6.38 0.87 -32.78
N GLY A 272 -5.13 0.54 -33.17
CA GLY A 272 -4.42 1.26 -34.23
C GLY A 272 -4.18 2.74 -33.93
N LEU A 273 -4.17 3.13 -32.65
CA LEU A 273 -3.98 4.51 -32.21
C LEU A 273 -2.51 4.89 -32.38
N THR A 274 -2.19 5.51 -33.52
CA THR A 274 -0.85 5.94 -33.91
C THR A 274 -0.81 7.46 -34.06
N GLY A 275 0.35 8.07 -33.84
CA GLY A 275 0.52 9.52 -33.90
C GLY A 275 -0.03 10.27 -32.69
N ASP A 276 -0.35 11.55 -32.89
CA ASP A 276 -0.88 12.43 -31.85
C ASP A 276 -2.35 12.07 -31.56
N LEU A 277 -2.60 11.68 -30.32
CA LEU A 277 -3.93 11.30 -29.85
C LEU A 277 -4.76 12.54 -29.58
N THR A 278 -6.05 12.48 -29.92
CA THR A 278 -7.00 13.52 -29.50
C THR A 278 -7.13 13.55 -27.97
N PRO A 279 -7.55 14.68 -27.36
CA PRO A 279 -7.75 14.77 -25.91
C PRO A 279 -8.70 13.70 -25.36
N GLU A 280 -9.69 13.28 -26.16
CA GLU A 280 -10.61 12.21 -25.83
C GLU A 280 -9.91 10.84 -25.82
N GLN A 281 -9.12 10.53 -26.86
CA GLN A 281 -8.34 9.29 -26.94
C GLN A 281 -7.31 9.18 -25.82
N VAL A 282 -6.65 10.28 -25.45
CA VAL A 282 -5.72 10.32 -24.30
C VAL A 282 -6.43 9.92 -23.01
N ALA A 283 -7.64 10.43 -22.79
CA ALA A 283 -8.41 10.14 -21.61
C ALA A 283 -8.88 8.68 -21.56
N ILE A 284 -9.35 8.14 -22.69
CA ILE A 284 -9.76 6.73 -22.81
C ILE A 284 -8.57 5.79 -22.55
N VAL A 285 -7.41 6.09 -23.14
CA VAL A 285 -6.18 5.30 -22.94
C VAL A 285 -5.76 5.33 -21.48
N ALA A 286 -5.74 6.50 -20.83
CA ALA A 286 -5.42 6.63 -19.42
C ALA A 286 -6.42 5.86 -18.52
N ALA A 287 -7.71 5.91 -18.85
CA ALA A 287 -8.75 5.17 -18.14
C ALA A 287 -8.60 3.64 -18.31
N ALA A 288 -8.20 3.16 -19.48
CA ALA A 288 -7.88 1.75 -19.72
C ALA A 288 -6.68 1.30 -18.85
N GLY A 289 -5.64 2.12 -18.77
CA GLY A 289 -4.50 1.90 -17.88
C GLY A 289 -4.92 1.78 -16.40
N GLY A 290 -5.74 2.72 -15.94
CA GLY A 290 -6.33 2.70 -14.60
C GLY A 290 -7.25 1.50 -14.35
N ALA A 291 -8.00 1.05 -15.35
CA ALA A 291 -8.88 -0.10 -15.25
C ALA A 291 -8.11 -1.41 -15.02
N VAL A 292 -6.99 -1.62 -15.72
CA VAL A 292 -6.15 -2.80 -15.50
C VAL A 292 -5.53 -2.82 -14.10
N VAL A 293 -5.06 -1.66 -13.61
CA VAL A 293 -4.61 -1.52 -12.21
C VAL A 293 -5.73 -1.93 -11.24
N ALA A 294 -6.95 -1.47 -11.51
CA ALA A 294 -8.11 -1.78 -10.68
C ALA A 294 -8.48 -3.28 -10.70
N TYR A 295 -8.53 -3.91 -11.88
CA TYR A 295 -8.82 -5.33 -11.98
C TYR A 295 -7.74 -6.18 -11.30
N ALA A 296 -6.47 -5.87 -11.53
CA ALA A 296 -5.37 -6.55 -10.85
C ALA A 296 -5.48 -6.42 -9.32
N ALA A 297 -5.90 -5.26 -8.81
CA ALA A 297 -6.12 -5.04 -7.39
C ALA A 297 -7.26 -5.89 -6.79
N ILE A 298 -8.34 -6.15 -7.55
CA ILE A 298 -9.40 -7.07 -7.12
C ILE A 298 -8.84 -8.47 -6.92
N PHE A 299 -8.13 -9.01 -7.92
CA PHE A 299 -7.52 -10.34 -7.82
C PHE A 299 -6.44 -10.40 -6.73
N ASN A 300 -5.68 -9.30 -6.53
CA ASN A 300 -4.71 -9.20 -5.44
C ASN A 300 -5.40 -9.30 -4.07
N GLY A 301 -6.51 -8.59 -3.87
CA GLY A 301 -7.29 -8.63 -2.63
C GLY A 301 -8.00 -9.96 -2.39
N LEU A 302 -8.76 -10.45 -3.38
CA LEU A 302 -9.51 -11.71 -3.28
C LEU A 302 -8.60 -12.93 -3.18
N GLY A 303 -7.47 -12.91 -3.90
CA GLY A 303 -6.46 -13.95 -3.81
C GLY A 303 -5.93 -14.12 -2.39
N ARG A 304 -5.75 -13.03 -1.63
CA ARG A 304 -5.31 -13.09 -0.23
C ARG A 304 -6.31 -13.83 0.66
N LEU A 305 -7.61 -13.60 0.47
CA LEU A 305 -8.66 -14.31 1.22
C LEU A 305 -8.77 -15.79 0.79
N PHE A 306 -8.70 -16.04 -0.53
CA PHE A 306 -8.77 -17.38 -1.09
C PHE A 306 -7.61 -18.27 -0.62
N TRP A 307 -6.38 -17.79 -0.77
CA TRP A 307 -5.18 -18.55 -0.36
C TRP A 307 -5.07 -18.69 1.16
N ALA A 308 -5.50 -17.69 1.94
CA ALA A 308 -5.58 -17.82 3.40
C ALA A 308 -6.55 -18.96 3.79
N LYS A 309 -7.74 -19.01 3.18
CA LYS A 309 -8.71 -20.08 3.43
C LYS A 309 -8.20 -21.46 3.00
N ILE A 310 -7.50 -21.55 1.86
CA ILE A 310 -6.88 -22.80 1.43
C ILE A 310 -5.85 -23.26 2.46
N SER A 311 -4.92 -22.38 2.86
CA SER A 311 -3.88 -22.71 3.84
C SER A 311 -4.46 -23.16 5.18
N ASP A 312 -5.54 -22.52 5.64
CA ASP A 312 -6.24 -22.93 6.87
C ASP A 312 -6.82 -24.36 6.77
N ASN A 313 -7.19 -24.82 5.56
CA ASN A 313 -7.81 -26.12 5.34
C ASN A 313 -6.81 -27.27 5.08
N ILE A 314 -5.69 -26.99 4.40
CA ILE A 314 -4.74 -28.04 3.96
C ILE A 314 -3.44 -28.09 4.79
N GLY A 315 -3.25 -27.14 5.71
CA GLY A 315 -1.98 -26.95 6.40
C GLY A 315 -1.09 -25.89 5.73
N ARG A 316 -0.10 -25.39 6.47
CA ARG A 316 0.85 -24.36 6.01
C ARG A 316 1.91 -24.91 5.08
#